data_AF-A0A973JAM6-F1
#
_entry.id   AF-A0A973JAM6-F1
#
_cell.length_a   1.000
_cell.length_b   1.000
_cell.length_c   1.000
_cell.angle_alpha   90.00
_cell.angle_beta   90.00
_cell.angle_gamma   90.00
#
_symmetry.space_group_name_H-M   'P 1'
#
loop_
_entity.id
_entity.type
_entity.pdbx_description
1 polymer ?
#
loop_
_entity_poly.entity_id
_entity_poly.type
_entity_poly.pdbx_seq_one_letter_code
_entity_poly.pdbx_strand_id
1 'polypeptide(L)'
;GLGAFATGVGSTDLAAAMLTGELWFKVPQSMKFIISGSLQKWVSGKDLILHIIGLIGVDGALYKAMEFEGETISKLPMADRLAMANMAIEAGAKNGIFPPDEITREYVEKRAKRPYTFYSSDKDAEYSDVIEIDAGLIEPQVAFPHLPSNVKPISQAGNVKIDQSLIGSCTNGRIEDLRIAAEILKGRKAAAGVRLIVVPATPAIYRQALQEGLLETFLAAEAVISPPSCGACLGGHIGILAEGERAIATTNRNFVGRMGHPKSEVYLANPAICAASAVLGRIASPAELA
;
A
#
# COMPACT_ATOMS: atom_id res chain seq x y z
N GLY A 1 3.76 7.30 9.07
CA GLY A 1 4.91 7.01 8.18
C GLY A 1 6.17 7.75 8.59
N LEU A 2 6.16 9.09 8.61
CA LEU A 2 7.34 9.93 8.89
C LEU A 2 7.45 10.41 10.35
N GLY A 3 6.72 9.80 11.29
CA GLY A 3 6.61 10.33 12.66
C GLY A 3 5.82 11.63 12.80
N ALA A 4 4.95 11.95 11.85
CA ALA A 4 4.06 13.12 11.90
C ALA A 4 2.59 12.70 12.05
N PHE A 5 1.82 13.50 12.78
CA PHE A 5 0.36 13.39 12.80
C PHE A 5 -0.21 13.99 11.50
N ALA A 6 -0.75 13.14 10.64
CA ALA A 6 -1.36 13.54 9.37
C ALA A 6 -2.78 12.97 9.28
N THR A 7 -3.75 13.80 8.91
CA THR A 7 -5.14 13.37 8.85
C THR A 7 -5.87 14.06 7.69
N GLY A 8 -6.85 13.36 7.13
CA GLY A 8 -7.76 13.93 6.15
C GLY A 8 -8.77 14.87 6.85
N VAL A 9 -9.09 15.97 6.17
CA VAL A 9 -10.07 16.96 6.63
C VAL A 9 -11.03 17.31 5.48
N GLY A 10 -12.21 17.80 5.82
CA GLY A 10 -13.18 18.28 4.83
C GLY A 10 -12.74 19.59 4.16
N SER A 11 -13.46 20.00 3.12
CA SER A 11 -13.17 21.26 2.41
C SER A 11 -13.32 22.50 3.31
N THR A 12 -14.29 22.51 4.23
CA THR A 12 -14.49 23.59 5.20
C THR A 12 -13.34 23.70 6.19
N ASP A 13 -12.90 22.58 6.76
CA ASP A 13 -11.76 22.54 7.68
C ASP A 13 -10.47 22.97 6.97
N LEU A 14 -10.27 22.55 5.72
CA LEU A 14 -9.14 22.99 4.92
C LEU A 14 -9.17 24.50 4.68
N ALA A 15 -10.33 25.07 4.38
CA ALA A 15 -10.49 26.51 4.21
C ALA A 15 -10.16 27.27 5.50
N ALA A 16 -10.63 26.78 6.66
CA ALA A 16 -10.28 27.35 7.96
C ALA A 16 -8.75 27.29 8.21
N ALA A 17 -8.13 26.13 8.00
CA ALA A 17 -6.69 25.96 8.17
C ALA A 17 -5.87 26.86 7.23
N MET A 18 -6.33 27.10 6.00
CA MET A 18 -5.68 28.03 5.07
C MET A 18 -5.80 29.50 5.51
N LEU A 19 -6.91 29.87 6.17
CA LEU A 19 -7.14 31.24 6.64
C LEU A 19 -6.42 31.55 7.95
N THR A 20 -6.42 30.61 8.90
CA THR A 20 -5.93 30.84 10.26
C THR A 20 -4.56 30.21 10.52
N GLY A 21 -4.17 29.20 9.73
CA GLY A 21 -3.00 28.35 10.03
C GLY A 21 -3.26 27.31 11.12
N GLU A 22 -4.48 27.21 11.64
CA GLU A 22 -4.84 26.40 12.80
C GLU A 22 -6.14 25.61 12.58
N LEU A 23 -6.28 24.47 13.28
CA LEU A 23 -7.49 23.65 13.23
C LEU A 23 -7.73 22.95 14.58
N TRP A 24 -9.00 22.69 14.88
CA TRP A 24 -9.40 21.97 16.09
C TRP A 24 -9.29 20.46 15.90
N PHE A 25 -8.62 19.78 16.83
CA PHE A 25 -8.52 18.33 16.86
C PHE A 25 -8.93 17.78 18.22
N LYS A 26 -9.81 16.78 18.21
CA LYS A 26 -9.97 15.88 19.35
C LYS A 26 -8.78 14.92 19.35
N VAL A 27 -8.03 14.88 20.45
CA VAL A 27 -6.90 13.95 20.62
C VAL A 27 -7.44 12.51 20.58
N PRO A 28 -7.01 11.68 19.62
CA PRO A 28 -7.44 10.28 19.56
C PRO A 28 -6.70 9.44 20.60
N GLN A 29 -7.30 8.33 21.02
CA GLN A 29 -6.56 7.28 21.73
C GLN A 29 -5.59 6.58 20.78
N SER A 30 -4.51 6.00 21.30
CA SER A 30 -3.54 5.24 20.51
C SER A 30 -3.73 3.73 20.69
N MET A 31 -3.73 3.00 19.57
CA MET A 31 -3.68 1.54 19.50
C MET A 31 -2.29 1.14 18.98
N LYS A 32 -1.55 0.36 19.76
CA LYS A 32 -0.18 -0.05 19.44
C LYS A 32 -0.13 -1.42 18.78
N PHE A 33 0.66 -1.52 17.72
CA PHE A 33 0.99 -2.77 17.03
C PHE A 33 2.49 -3.02 17.15
N ILE A 34 2.88 -4.05 17.89
CA ILE A 34 4.27 -4.48 18.06
C ILE A 34 4.54 -5.61 17.09
N ILE A 35 5.36 -5.36 16.06
CA ILE A 35 5.67 -6.31 15.00
C ILE A 35 7.12 -6.77 15.11
N SER A 36 7.31 -8.05 15.39
CA SER A 36 8.61 -8.70 15.57
C SER A 36 8.83 -9.86 14.60
N GLY A 37 10.07 -10.32 14.46
CA GLY A 37 10.42 -11.41 13.54
C GLY A 37 10.89 -10.93 12.16
N SER A 38 11.18 -11.88 11.28
CA SER A 38 11.71 -11.62 9.94
C SER A 38 10.64 -11.83 8.88
N LEU A 39 10.52 -10.89 7.95
CA LEU A 39 9.60 -11.02 6.81
C LEU A 39 9.99 -12.22 5.95
N GLN A 40 8.98 -13.00 5.53
CA GLN A 40 9.18 -14.01 4.51
C GLN A 40 9.47 -13.37 3.14
N LYS A 41 9.97 -14.18 2.20
CA LYS A 41 10.21 -13.72 0.83
C LYS A 41 8.91 -13.19 0.22
N TRP A 42 9.01 -12.06 -0.48
CA TRP A 42 7.89 -11.36 -1.13
C TRP A 42 6.86 -10.75 -0.18
N VAL A 43 7.08 -10.74 1.13
CA VAL A 43 6.25 -10.02 2.10
C VAL A 43 6.79 -8.61 2.26
N SER A 44 5.92 -7.61 2.22
CA SER A 44 6.24 -6.20 2.38
C SER A 44 5.33 -5.50 3.38
N GLY A 45 5.49 -4.19 3.56
CA GLY A 45 4.61 -3.39 4.42
C GLY A 45 3.14 -3.47 3.98
N LYS A 46 2.88 -3.72 2.69
CA LYS A 46 1.51 -3.95 2.18
C LYS A 46 0.85 -5.16 2.82
N ASP A 47 1.59 -6.25 2.98
CA ASP A 47 1.07 -7.49 3.56
C ASP A 47 0.86 -7.34 5.06
N LEU A 48 1.78 -6.66 5.76
CA LEU A 48 1.65 -6.36 7.19
C LEU A 48 0.38 -5.55 7.47
N ILE A 49 0.13 -4.47 6.72
CA ILE A 49 -1.06 -3.65 6.96
C ILE A 49 -2.35 -4.36 6.53
N LEU A 50 -2.34 -5.14 5.45
CA LEU A 50 -3.49 -5.95 5.08
C LEU A 50 -3.80 -7.00 6.16
N HIS A 51 -2.78 -7.68 6.70
CA HIS A 51 -2.96 -8.61 7.80
C HIS A 51 -3.60 -7.92 9.01
N ILE A 52 -3.10 -6.75 9.40
CA ILE A 52 -3.66 -5.96 10.51
C ILE A 52 -5.12 -5.58 10.25
N ILE A 53 -5.44 -5.05 9.05
CA ILE A 53 -6.83 -4.69 8.69
C ILE A 53 -7.73 -5.92 8.66
N GLY A 54 -7.22 -7.08 8.24
CA GLY A 54 -7.93 -8.36 8.31
C GLY A 54 -8.23 -8.81 9.74
N LEU A 55 -7.31 -8.57 10.68
CA LEU A 55 -7.49 -8.89 12.10
C LEU A 55 -8.52 -7.99 12.79
N ILE A 56 -8.44 -6.68 12.57
CA ILE A 56 -9.23 -5.70 13.34
C ILE A 56 -10.50 -5.21 12.61
N GLY A 57 -10.61 -5.49 11.31
CA GLY A 57 -11.73 -5.03 10.47
C GLY A 57 -11.63 -3.56 10.08
N VAL A 58 -12.62 -3.10 9.29
CA VAL A 58 -12.65 -1.73 8.73
C VAL A 58 -12.93 -0.62 9.75
N ASP A 59 -13.45 -0.98 10.93
CA ASP A 59 -13.75 -0.05 12.02
C ASP A 59 -12.95 -0.34 13.31
N GLY A 60 -12.00 -1.29 13.27
CA GLY A 60 -11.27 -1.74 14.46
C GLY A 60 -10.43 -0.64 15.13
N ALA A 61 -9.99 0.35 14.35
CA ALA A 61 -9.25 1.50 14.82
C ALA A 61 -10.06 2.82 14.73
N LEU A 62 -11.40 2.74 14.69
CA LEU A 62 -12.26 3.92 14.56
C LEU A 62 -11.94 5.00 15.60
N TYR A 63 -11.60 6.21 15.13
CA TYR A 63 -11.16 7.36 15.95
C TYR A 63 -9.90 7.13 16.80
N LYS A 64 -9.12 6.09 16.53
CA LYS A 64 -7.81 5.82 17.16
C LYS A 64 -6.67 6.19 16.23
N ALA A 65 -5.49 6.46 16.79
CA ALA A 65 -4.23 6.49 16.06
C ALA A 65 -3.61 5.09 16.11
N MET A 66 -3.24 4.54 14.94
CA MET A 66 -2.48 3.29 14.89
C MET A 66 -1.00 3.60 14.98
N GLU A 67 -0.35 3.12 16.03
CA GLU A 67 1.09 3.25 16.25
C GLU A 67 1.77 1.91 15.94
N PHE A 68 2.69 1.93 14.98
CA PHE A 68 3.42 0.74 14.56
C PHE A 68 4.85 0.77 15.12
N GLU A 69 5.21 -0.24 15.91
CA GLU A 69 6.51 -0.38 16.57
C GLU A 69 7.02 -1.82 16.42
N GLY A 70 8.28 -2.07 16.78
CA GLY A 70 8.86 -3.42 16.88
C GLY A 70 10.08 -3.63 16.00
N GLU A 71 10.72 -4.78 16.18
CA GLU A 71 11.96 -5.14 15.48
C GLU A 71 11.78 -5.18 13.95
N THR A 72 10.63 -5.66 13.47
CA THR A 72 10.37 -5.70 12.02
C THR A 72 10.21 -4.27 11.49
N ILE A 73 9.49 -3.41 12.22
CA ILE A 73 9.21 -2.03 11.82
C ILE A 73 10.51 -1.22 11.70
N SER A 74 11.44 -1.36 12.65
CA SER A 74 12.71 -0.61 12.63
C SER A 74 13.60 -0.97 11.43
N LYS A 75 13.40 -2.14 10.83
CA LYS A 75 14.12 -2.59 9.62
C LYS A 75 13.38 -2.27 8.32
N LEU A 76 12.09 -1.91 8.37
CA LEU A 76 11.32 -1.61 7.16
C LEU A 76 11.84 -0.36 6.45
N PRO A 77 11.99 -0.39 5.12
CA PRO A 77 12.28 0.81 4.35
C PRO A 77 11.12 1.80 4.41
N MET A 78 11.42 3.07 4.16
CA MET A 78 10.39 4.13 4.18
C MET A 78 9.22 3.89 3.22
N ALA A 79 9.45 3.21 2.09
CA ALA A 79 8.39 2.87 1.14
C ALA A 79 7.28 2.04 1.81
N ASP A 80 7.67 1.01 2.56
CA ASP A 80 6.75 0.12 3.27
C ASP A 80 6.04 0.82 4.43
N ARG A 81 6.76 1.63 5.21
CA ARG A 81 6.14 2.43 6.30
C ARG A 81 5.10 3.40 5.77
N LEU A 82 5.32 3.96 4.58
CA LEU A 82 4.38 4.87 3.93
C LEU A 82 3.18 4.11 3.35
N ALA A 83 3.38 2.90 2.82
CA ALA A 83 2.29 2.02 2.40
C ALA A 83 1.38 1.65 3.58
N MET A 84 1.97 1.25 4.72
CA MET A 84 1.24 0.94 5.94
C MET A 84 0.47 2.15 6.48
N ALA A 85 1.15 3.30 6.64
CA ALA A 85 0.50 4.51 7.13
C ALA A 85 -0.62 5.01 6.20
N ASN A 86 -0.48 4.83 4.89
CA ASN A 86 -1.51 5.18 3.91
C ASN A 86 -2.80 4.37 4.11
N MET A 87 -2.68 3.09 4.49
CA MET A 87 -3.82 2.19 4.65
C MET A 87 -4.43 2.19 6.07
N ALA A 88 -3.88 2.94 7.03
CA ALA A 88 -4.44 3.04 8.38
C ALA A 88 -5.92 3.49 8.36
N ILE A 89 -6.29 4.38 7.43
CA ILE A 89 -7.68 4.83 7.27
C ILE A 89 -8.64 3.71 6.85
N GLU A 90 -8.14 2.64 6.23
CA GLU A 90 -8.97 1.49 5.81
C GLU A 90 -9.36 0.59 6.99
N ALA A 91 -8.78 0.81 8.18
CA ALA A 91 -9.23 0.28 9.48
C ALA A 91 -10.00 1.32 10.33
N GLY A 92 -10.36 2.47 9.75
CA GLY A 92 -11.08 3.54 10.43
C GLY A 92 -10.19 4.47 11.26
N ALA A 93 -8.87 4.28 11.21
CA ALA A 93 -7.93 5.06 12.01
C ALA A 93 -7.90 6.53 11.61
N LYS A 94 -7.74 7.39 12.61
CA LYS A 94 -7.55 8.83 12.42
C LYS A 94 -6.19 9.16 11.80
N ASN A 95 -5.19 8.34 12.11
CA ASN A 95 -3.80 8.47 11.69
C ASN A 95 -3.05 7.13 11.80
N GLY A 96 -2.04 6.92 10.96
CA GLY A 96 -1.06 5.83 11.07
C GLY A 96 0.35 6.38 11.30
N ILE A 97 0.89 6.16 12.50
CA ILE A 97 2.15 6.76 12.96
C ILE A 97 3.22 5.70 13.23
N PHE A 98 4.46 6.11 13.02
CA PHE A 98 5.66 5.31 13.21
C PHE A 98 6.63 6.17 14.03
N PRO A 99 7.30 5.62 15.05
CA PRO A 99 8.37 6.35 15.72
C PRO A 99 9.48 6.65 14.70
N PRO A 100 9.95 7.92 14.62
CA PRO A 100 11.04 8.27 13.74
C PRO A 100 12.35 7.68 14.25
N ASP A 101 13.13 7.13 13.33
CA ASP A 101 14.43 6.51 13.54
C ASP A 101 15.43 6.97 12.48
N GLU A 102 16.58 6.31 12.37
CA GLU A 102 17.62 6.70 11.42
C GLU A 102 17.18 6.56 9.96
N ILE A 103 16.41 5.52 9.62
CA ILE A 103 15.82 5.36 8.28
C ILE A 103 14.90 6.55 7.95
N THR A 104 14.12 6.99 8.93
CA THR A 104 13.25 8.17 8.80
C THR A 104 14.07 9.44 8.67
N ARG A 105 15.12 9.60 9.49
CA ARG A 105 16.05 10.74 9.46
C ARG A 105 16.68 10.90 8.08
N GLU A 106 17.33 9.85 7.56
CA GLU A 106 17.97 9.88 6.25
C GLU A 106 17.01 10.25 5.12
N TYR A 107 15.75 9.80 5.22
CA TYR A 107 14.72 10.12 4.23
C TYR A 107 14.28 11.58 4.30
N VAL A 108 14.11 12.11 5.52
CA VAL A 108 13.62 13.48 5.78
C VAL A 108 14.72 14.50 5.54
N GLU A 109 15.96 14.28 5.97
CA GLU A 109 17.08 15.25 5.83
C GLU A 109 17.32 15.67 4.38
N LYS A 110 17.19 14.72 3.43
CA LYS A 110 17.36 14.98 2.00
C LYS A 110 16.22 15.80 1.38
N ARG A 111 15.12 16.04 2.13
CA ARG A 111 13.85 16.59 1.61
C ARG A 111 13.29 17.75 2.43
N ALA A 112 13.63 17.83 3.72
CA ALA A 112 13.14 18.86 4.61
C ALA A 112 13.71 20.23 4.20
N LYS A 113 12.83 21.20 4.03
CA LYS A 113 13.20 22.59 3.72
C LYS A 113 13.11 23.51 4.95
N ARG A 114 12.65 22.98 6.07
CA ARG A 114 12.39 23.71 7.31
C ARG A 114 12.97 22.92 8.48
N PRO A 115 13.34 23.59 9.59
CA PRO A 115 13.68 22.90 10.83
C PRO A 115 12.54 21.98 11.27
N TYR A 116 12.89 20.86 11.87
CA TYR A 116 11.94 19.86 12.36
C TYR A 116 12.45 19.24 13.65
N THR A 117 11.53 18.67 14.41
CA THR A 117 11.82 17.94 15.64
C THR A 117 11.15 16.58 15.54
N PHE A 118 11.91 15.53 15.88
CA PHE A 118 11.37 14.19 16.01
C PHE A 118 10.89 13.97 17.43
N TYR A 119 9.69 13.40 17.53
CA TYR A 119 9.07 13.02 18.78
C TYR A 119 9.00 11.50 18.86
N SER A 120 9.17 10.97 20.06
CA SER A 120 8.99 9.56 20.39
C SER A 120 7.97 9.44 21.51
N SER A 121 7.25 8.32 21.53
CA SER A 121 6.35 7.98 22.63
C SER A 121 7.13 7.82 23.94
N ASP A 122 6.56 8.31 25.04
CA ASP A 122 7.11 8.11 26.38
C ASP A 122 7.00 6.64 26.80
N LYS A 123 7.87 6.19 27.72
CA LYS A 123 7.91 4.79 28.16
C LYS A 123 6.66 4.35 28.93
N ASP A 124 6.00 5.30 29.57
CA ASP A 124 4.79 5.16 30.37
C ASP A 124 3.53 5.61 29.62
N ALA A 125 3.61 5.79 28.30
CA ALA A 125 2.45 6.11 27.48
C ALA A 125 1.37 5.02 27.57
N GLU A 126 0.13 5.44 27.81
CA GLU A 126 -1.03 4.54 27.86
C GLU A 126 -1.64 4.34 26.47
N TYR A 127 -1.98 3.07 26.17
CA TYR A 127 -2.57 2.67 24.90
C TYR A 127 -3.94 2.05 25.16
N SER A 128 -4.92 2.30 24.27
CA SER A 128 -6.24 1.66 24.41
C SER A 128 -6.14 0.15 24.23
N ASP A 129 -5.23 -0.28 23.35
CA ASP A 129 -4.98 -1.67 22.99
C ASP A 129 -3.51 -1.83 22.57
N VAL A 130 -2.93 -3.00 22.84
CA VAL A 130 -1.60 -3.40 22.39
C VAL A 130 -1.74 -4.77 21.72
N ILE A 131 -1.35 -4.86 20.45
CA ILE A 131 -1.46 -6.07 19.63
C ILE A 131 -0.06 -6.47 19.18
N GLU A 132 0.34 -7.70 19.52
CA GLU A 132 1.63 -8.27 19.13
C GLU A 132 1.47 -9.17 17.90
N ILE A 133 2.38 -9.04 16.94
CA ILE A 133 2.33 -9.74 15.66
C ILE A 133 3.71 -10.31 15.32
N ASP A 134 3.76 -11.60 15.02
CA ASP A 134 4.95 -12.25 14.46
C ASP A 134 4.93 -12.17 12.93
N ALA A 135 5.80 -11.30 12.38
CA ALA A 135 5.99 -11.11 10.96
C ALA A 135 6.49 -12.38 10.23
N GLY A 136 7.13 -13.30 10.94
CA GLY A 136 7.61 -14.57 10.39
C GLY A 136 6.49 -15.53 10.00
N LEU A 137 5.29 -15.35 10.56
CA LEU A 137 4.11 -16.16 10.25
C LEU A 137 3.25 -15.57 9.13
N ILE A 138 3.59 -14.37 8.64
CA ILE A 138 2.81 -13.69 7.60
C ILE A 138 3.31 -14.13 6.23
N GLU A 139 2.42 -14.75 5.46
CA GLU A 139 2.56 -14.95 4.02
C GLU A 139 2.17 -13.67 3.25
N PRO A 140 2.48 -13.55 1.94
CA PRO A 140 1.85 -12.51 1.13
C PRO A 140 0.32 -12.54 1.26
N GLN A 141 -0.29 -11.37 1.39
CA GLN A 141 -1.70 -11.21 1.70
C GLN A 141 -2.46 -10.69 0.47
N VAL A 142 -3.72 -11.15 0.32
CA VAL A 142 -4.64 -10.67 -0.71
C VAL A 142 -5.95 -10.25 -0.04
N ALA A 143 -6.35 -8.99 -0.22
CA ALA A 143 -7.67 -8.51 0.19
C ALA A 143 -8.68 -8.77 -0.92
N PHE A 144 -9.66 -9.61 -0.63
CA PHE A 144 -10.75 -9.98 -1.52
C PHE A 144 -11.83 -8.89 -1.55
N PRO A 145 -12.60 -8.79 -2.65
CA PRO A 145 -13.73 -7.88 -2.72
C PRO A 145 -14.78 -8.20 -1.62
N HIS A 146 -15.59 -7.24 -1.18
CA HIS A 146 -15.58 -5.80 -1.53
C HIS A 146 -15.09 -4.93 -0.38
N LEU A 147 -14.27 -5.47 0.52
CA LEU A 147 -13.76 -4.77 1.70
C LEU A 147 -12.26 -5.04 1.90
N PRO A 148 -11.46 -4.03 2.24
CA PRO A 148 -10.03 -4.22 2.51
C PRO A 148 -9.73 -5.20 3.65
N SER A 149 -10.69 -5.45 4.55
CA SER A 149 -10.57 -6.40 5.66
C SER A 149 -10.85 -7.85 5.29
N ASN A 150 -11.36 -8.15 4.09
CA ASN A 150 -11.56 -9.54 3.64
C ASN A 150 -10.23 -10.15 3.17
N VAL A 151 -9.28 -10.29 4.09
CA VAL A 151 -7.90 -10.66 3.78
C VAL A 151 -7.68 -12.16 3.94
N LYS A 152 -6.97 -12.74 2.96
CA LYS A 152 -6.53 -14.13 3.00
C LYS A 152 -5.05 -14.20 2.66
N PRO A 153 -4.29 -15.14 3.27
CA PRO A 153 -2.95 -15.46 2.80
C PRO A 153 -3.01 -16.01 1.37
N ILE A 154 -1.94 -15.80 0.61
CA ILE A 154 -1.86 -16.21 -0.80
C ILE A 154 -2.09 -17.72 -0.98
N SER A 155 -1.67 -18.56 -0.03
CA SER A 155 -1.95 -20.01 -0.01
C SER A 155 -3.44 -20.36 -0.03
N GLN A 156 -4.30 -19.45 0.42
CA GLN A 156 -5.76 -19.62 0.48
C GLN A 156 -6.49 -18.78 -0.58
N ALA A 157 -5.77 -18.13 -1.50
CA ALA A 157 -6.39 -17.28 -2.51
C ALA A 157 -7.19 -18.08 -3.56
N GLY A 158 -6.84 -19.35 -3.77
CA GLY A 158 -7.48 -20.21 -4.76
C GLY A 158 -7.17 -19.80 -6.20
N ASN A 159 -7.92 -20.36 -7.16
CA ASN A 159 -7.70 -20.12 -8.59
C ASN A 159 -8.62 -19.00 -9.14
N VAL A 160 -8.30 -17.75 -8.78
CA VAL A 160 -9.05 -16.57 -9.24
C VAL A 160 -8.41 -16.00 -10.50
N LYS A 161 -9.05 -16.20 -11.66
CA LYS A 161 -8.64 -15.56 -12.92
C LYS A 161 -8.80 -14.04 -12.83
N ILE A 162 -7.90 -13.32 -13.49
CA ILE A 162 -7.92 -11.86 -13.57
C ILE A 162 -7.95 -11.40 -15.04
N ASP A 163 -8.49 -10.21 -15.26
CA ASP A 163 -8.51 -9.53 -16.55
C ASP A 163 -7.55 -8.32 -16.56
N GLN A 164 -7.15 -7.84 -15.37
CA GLN A 164 -6.27 -6.71 -15.21
C GLN A 164 -5.33 -6.87 -14.00
N SER A 165 -4.07 -6.46 -14.16
CA SER A 165 -3.12 -6.26 -13.06
C SER A 165 -2.65 -4.81 -13.05
N LEU A 166 -2.89 -4.11 -11.94
CA LEU A 166 -2.52 -2.71 -11.74
C LEU A 166 -1.39 -2.61 -10.71
N ILE A 167 -0.20 -2.21 -11.17
CA ILE A 167 0.98 -2.02 -10.33
C ILE A 167 1.33 -0.54 -10.29
N GLY A 168 1.05 0.10 -9.17
CA GLY A 168 1.36 1.52 -8.99
C GLY A 168 0.20 2.30 -8.39
N SER A 169 0.42 2.89 -7.23
CA SER A 169 -0.53 3.75 -6.54
C SER A 169 0.19 4.66 -5.55
N CYS A 170 -0.55 5.47 -4.79
CA CYS A 170 0.01 6.16 -3.62
C CYS A 170 0.49 5.20 -2.53
N THR A 171 -0.04 3.97 -2.49
CA THR A 171 0.32 2.92 -1.52
C THR A 171 1.62 2.24 -1.95
N ASN A 172 1.68 1.76 -3.20
CA ASN A 172 2.81 0.99 -3.73
C ASN A 172 3.07 1.36 -5.19
N GLY A 173 3.82 2.43 -5.40
CA GLY A 173 4.24 2.93 -6.72
C GLY A 173 5.58 3.66 -6.69
N ARG A 174 6.35 3.46 -5.61
CA ARG A 174 7.69 4.04 -5.43
C ARG A 174 8.71 3.21 -6.21
N ILE A 175 9.96 3.67 -6.24
CA ILE A 175 10.98 3.01 -7.05
C ILE A 175 11.24 1.57 -6.57
N GLU A 176 11.18 1.35 -5.25
CA GLU A 176 11.32 0.03 -4.63
C GLU A 176 10.23 -0.93 -5.10
N ASP A 177 8.97 -0.48 -5.13
CA ASP A 177 7.83 -1.27 -5.63
C ASP A 177 8.00 -1.64 -7.12
N LEU A 178 8.45 -0.67 -7.93
CA LEU A 178 8.66 -0.88 -9.36
C LEU A 178 9.82 -1.84 -9.64
N ARG A 179 10.90 -1.80 -8.85
CA ARG A 179 12.01 -2.74 -8.97
C ARG A 179 11.58 -4.17 -8.70
N ILE A 180 10.77 -4.40 -7.66
CA ILE A 180 10.20 -5.72 -7.34
C ILE A 180 9.36 -6.24 -8.52
N ALA A 181 8.47 -5.39 -9.06
CA ALA A 181 7.66 -5.77 -10.20
C ALA A 181 8.52 -6.07 -11.44
N ALA A 182 9.54 -5.25 -11.72
CA ALA A 182 10.43 -5.44 -12.85
C ALA A 182 11.27 -6.73 -12.73
N GLU A 183 11.74 -7.08 -11.52
CA GLU A 183 12.46 -8.33 -11.27
C GLU A 183 11.63 -9.55 -11.69
N ILE A 184 10.34 -9.56 -11.33
CA ILE A 184 9.42 -10.65 -11.63
C ILE A 184 9.03 -10.65 -13.12
N LEU A 185 8.83 -9.47 -13.71
CA LEU A 185 8.41 -9.33 -15.11
C LEU A 185 9.56 -9.53 -16.12
N LYS A 186 10.82 -9.46 -15.69
CA LYS A 186 11.97 -9.56 -16.58
C LYS A 186 11.96 -10.86 -17.39
N GLY A 187 11.95 -10.71 -18.72
CA GLY A 187 11.93 -11.83 -19.67
C GLY A 187 10.59 -12.55 -19.78
N ARG A 188 9.52 -12.01 -19.19
CA ARG A 188 8.17 -12.57 -19.18
C ARG A 188 7.20 -11.56 -19.80
N LYS A 189 6.02 -12.03 -20.20
CA LYS A 189 4.93 -11.21 -20.75
C LYS A 189 3.67 -11.40 -19.92
N ALA A 190 2.79 -10.41 -19.91
CA ALA A 190 1.45 -10.58 -19.38
C ALA A 190 0.71 -11.72 -20.10
N ALA A 191 -0.13 -12.46 -19.37
CA ALA A 191 -0.95 -13.51 -19.94
C ALA A 191 -1.91 -12.96 -20.99
N ALA A 192 -2.22 -13.77 -22.02
CA ALA A 192 -3.18 -13.38 -23.04
C ALA A 192 -4.54 -13.01 -22.41
N GLY A 193 -5.04 -11.82 -22.76
CA GLY A 193 -6.28 -11.27 -22.19
C GLY A 193 -6.11 -10.48 -20.91
N VAL A 194 -4.92 -10.45 -20.29
CA VAL A 194 -4.66 -9.65 -19.09
C VAL A 194 -4.03 -8.30 -19.43
N ARG A 195 -4.67 -7.23 -18.97
CA ARG A 195 -4.12 -5.88 -19.06
C ARG A 195 -3.17 -5.63 -17.90
N LEU A 196 -1.87 -5.56 -18.18
CA LEU A 196 -0.87 -5.12 -17.21
C LEU A 196 -0.70 -3.59 -17.30
N ILE A 197 -1.00 -2.88 -16.22
CA ILE A 197 -0.91 -1.42 -16.14
C ILE A 197 0.10 -1.05 -15.05
N VAL A 198 1.09 -0.24 -15.40
CA VAL A 198 2.12 0.24 -14.47
C VAL A 198 2.02 1.75 -14.29
N VAL A 199 1.92 2.21 -13.04
CA VAL A 199 1.72 3.63 -12.70
C VAL A 199 2.76 4.10 -11.67
N PRO A 200 3.89 4.69 -12.10
CA PRO A 200 4.84 5.29 -11.18
C PRO A 200 4.20 6.40 -10.33
N ALA A 201 4.47 6.44 -9.03
CA ALA A 201 3.73 7.30 -8.09
C ALA A 201 3.93 8.81 -8.31
N THR A 202 5.09 9.21 -8.84
CA THR A 202 5.41 10.63 -9.08
C THR A 202 6.28 10.80 -10.33
N PRO A 203 6.37 12.02 -10.91
CA PRO A 203 7.25 12.28 -12.05
C PRO A 203 8.73 12.01 -11.75
N ALA A 204 9.16 12.20 -10.50
CA ALA A 204 10.52 11.89 -10.07
C ALA A 204 10.79 10.38 -10.11
N ILE A 205 9.86 9.57 -9.60
CA ILE A 205 9.94 8.11 -9.64
C ILE A 205 9.85 7.60 -11.09
N TYR A 206 8.99 8.18 -11.91
CA TYR A 206 8.91 7.86 -13.33
C TYR A 206 10.27 8.07 -14.03
N ARG A 207 10.88 9.24 -13.82
CA ARG A 207 12.20 9.56 -14.39
C ARG A 207 13.28 8.60 -13.89
N GLN A 208 13.26 8.26 -12.60
CA GLN A 208 14.19 7.31 -12.03
C GLN A 208 14.01 5.90 -12.63
N ALA A 209 12.77 5.42 -12.76
CA ALA A 209 12.46 4.13 -13.38
C ALA A 209 12.90 4.09 -14.86
N LEU A 210 12.81 5.21 -15.58
CA LEU A 210 13.37 5.34 -16.92
C LEU A 210 14.89 5.22 -16.93
N GLN A 211 15.58 5.94 -16.05
CA GLN A 211 17.05 5.92 -15.94
C GLN A 211 17.59 4.54 -15.54
N GLU A 212 16.85 3.80 -14.73
CA GLU A 212 17.19 2.43 -14.30
C GLU A 212 16.78 1.35 -15.32
N GLY A 213 16.18 1.73 -16.45
CA GLY A 213 15.74 0.78 -17.49
C GLY A 213 14.52 -0.07 -17.11
N LEU A 214 13.81 0.28 -16.02
CA LEU A 214 12.62 -0.46 -15.58
C LEU A 214 11.48 -0.32 -16.57
N LEU A 215 11.34 0.85 -17.21
CA LEU A 215 10.29 1.06 -18.22
C LEU A 215 10.47 0.13 -19.42
N GLU A 216 11.71 -0.14 -19.85
CA GLU A 216 11.99 -1.09 -20.92
C GLU A 216 11.55 -2.51 -20.52
N THR A 217 11.80 -2.88 -19.27
CA THR A 217 11.34 -4.19 -18.74
C THR A 217 9.82 -4.29 -18.75
N PHE A 218 9.11 -3.22 -18.37
CA PHE A 218 7.65 -3.19 -18.40
C PHE A 218 7.09 -3.23 -19.83
N LEU A 219 7.69 -2.49 -20.77
CA LEU A 219 7.31 -2.54 -22.19
C LEU A 219 7.54 -3.94 -22.79
N ALA A 220 8.67 -4.57 -22.49
CA ALA A 220 8.96 -5.94 -22.92
C ALA A 220 7.97 -6.96 -22.36
N ALA A 221 7.40 -6.68 -21.17
CA ALA A 221 6.32 -7.46 -20.57
C ALA A 221 4.92 -7.12 -21.10
N GLU A 222 4.82 -6.27 -22.13
CA GLU A 222 3.59 -5.80 -22.76
C GLU A 222 2.69 -4.98 -21.82
N ALA A 223 3.30 -4.31 -20.84
CA ALA A 223 2.59 -3.41 -19.94
C ALA A 223 2.25 -2.06 -20.60
N VAL A 224 1.10 -1.50 -20.22
CA VAL A 224 0.77 -0.09 -20.46
C VAL A 224 1.34 0.73 -19.30
N ILE A 225 2.24 1.66 -19.61
CA ILE A 225 2.86 2.55 -18.63
C ILE A 225 2.13 3.89 -18.63
N SER A 226 1.53 4.26 -17.50
CA SER A 226 0.80 5.51 -17.34
C SER A 226 1.71 6.63 -16.85
N PRO A 227 1.46 7.90 -17.22
CA PRO A 227 1.97 9.02 -16.44
C PRO A 227 1.47 8.92 -14.98
N PRO A 228 2.21 9.50 -14.01
CA PRO A 228 1.82 9.47 -12.60
C PRO A 228 0.42 10.06 -12.39
N SER A 229 -0.51 9.26 -11.88
CA SER A 229 -1.89 9.68 -11.66
C SER A 229 -2.62 8.79 -10.66
N CYS A 230 -3.60 9.37 -9.97
CA CYS A 230 -4.57 8.59 -9.19
C CYS A 230 -5.69 7.99 -10.06
N GLY A 231 -5.75 8.32 -11.35
CA GLY A 231 -6.84 7.92 -12.25
C GLY A 231 -7.09 6.41 -12.31
N ALA A 232 -6.04 5.59 -12.24
CA ALA A 232 -6.16 4.14 -12.21
C ALA A 232 -6.80 3.61 -10.90
N CYS A 233 -6.62 4.32 -9.78
CA CYS A 233 -7.05 3.87 -8.45
C CYS A 233 -8.57 3.98 -8.22
N LEU A 234 -9.25 4.81 -9.01
CA LEU A 234 -10.67 5.12 -8.86
C LEU A 234 -11.47 4.96 -10.17
N GLY A 235 -10.90 4.28 -11.17
CA GLY A 235 -11.56 4.07 -12.46
C GLY A 235 -11.82 5.37 -13.24
N GLY A 236 -10.93 6.36 -13.11
CA GLY A 236 -11.14 7.70 -13.66
C GLY A 236 -10.97 7.77 -15.18
N HIS A 237 -9.79 7.44 -15.70
CA HIS A 237 -9.50 7.54 -17.15
C HIS A 237 -8.62 6.41 -17.69
N ILE A 238 -8.15 5.51 -16.83
CA ILE A 238 -7.26 4.41 -17.21
C ILE A 238 -7.61 3.17 -16.38
N GLY A 239 -7.56 2.00 -17.01
CA GLY A 239 -7.83 0.73 -16.34
C GLY A 239 -9.25 0.58 -15.81
N ILE A 240 -10.23 1.22 -16.46
CA ILE A 240 -11.65 1.16 -16.11
C ILE A 240 -12.14 -0.28 -16.32
N LEU A 241 -12.70 -0.88 -15.29
CA LEU A 241 -13.22 -2.25 -15.33
C LEU A 241 -14.64 -2.29 -15.88
N ALA A 242 -14.87 -3.23 -16.80
CA ALA A 242 -16.18 -3.56 -17.34
C ALA A 242 -16.96 -4.51 -16.40
N GLU A 243 -18.20 -4.84 -16.79
CA GLU A 243 -19.03 -5.78 -16.04
C GLU A 243 -18.38 -7.17 -15.96
N GLY A 244 -18.24 -7.70 -14.74
CA GLY A 244 -17.68 -9.03 -14.48
C GLY A 244 -16.16 -9.12 -14.52
N GLU A 245 -15.45 -8.05 -14.89
CA GLU A 245 -14.00 -8.05 -14.91
C GLU A 245 -13.39 -8.03 -13.50
N ARG A 246 -12.22 -8.66 -13.38
CA ARG A 246 -11.47 -8.81 -12.13
C ARG A 246 -10.10 -8.15 -12.26
N ALA A 247 -9.79 -7.25 -11.33
CA ALA A 247 -8.46 -6.67 -11.22
C ALA A 247 -7.75 -7.14 -9.96
N ILE A 248 -6.45 -7.42 -10.06
CA ILE A 248 -5.55 -7.38 -8.91
C ILE A 248 -4.77 -6.06 -8.94
N ALA A 249 -4.67 -5.38 -7.81
CA ALA A 249 -4.14 -4.03 -7.76
C ALA A 249 -3.31 -3.76 -6.50
N THR A 250 -2.27 -2.94 -6.66
CA THR A 250 -1.46 -2.42 -5.53
C THR A 250 -2.06 -1.16 -4.90
N THR A 251 -3.36 -0.92 -5.11
CA THR A 251 -4.12 0.19 -4.52
C THR A 251 -4.57 -0.15 -3.09
N ASN A 252 -5.24 0.79 -2.41
CA ASN A 252 -5.70 0.63 -1.02
C ASN A 252 -7.19 0.29 -0.87
N ARG A 253 -8.01 0.41 -1.92
CA ARG A 253 -9.47 0.27 -1.82
C ARG A 253 -10.03 -0.65 -2.89
N ASN A 254 -10.95 -1.53 -2.48
CA ASN A 254 -11.63 -2.50 -3.35
C ASN A 254 -13.16 -2.53 -3.17
N PHE A 255 -13.75 -1.40 -2.78
CA PHE A 255 -15.20 -1.25 -2.68
C PHE A 255 -15.90 -1.48 -4.03
N VAL A 256 -17.20 -1.79 -3.97
CA VAL A 256 -18.06 -1.96 -5.15
C VAL A 256 -17.94 -0.76 -6.10
N GLY A 257 -17.68 -1.01 -7.39
CA GLY A 257 -17.56 0.03 -8.42
C GLY A 257 -16.33 0.93 -8.28
N ARG A 258 -15.36 0.57 -7.44
CA ARG A 258 -14.21 1.46 -7.17
C ARG A 258 -13.38 1.76 -8.40
N MET A 259 -13.21 0.80 -9.30
CA MET A 259 -12.37 0.93 -10.50
C MET A 259 -13.18 0.91 -11.81
N GLY A 260 -14.50 1.07 -11.75
CA GLY A 260 -15.35 1.03 -12.94
C GLY A 260 -16.74 0.48 -12.62
N HIS A 261 -17.17 -0.55 -13.35
CA HIS A 261 -18.51 -1.09 -13.22
C HIS A 261 -18.79 -1.67 -11.81
N PRO A 262 -19.99 -1.48 -11.23
CA PRO A 262 -20.33 -2.01 -9.90
C PRO A 262 -20.16 -3.53 -9.75
N LYS A 263 -20.34 -4.29 -10.84
CA LYS A 263 -20.13 -5.76 -10.86
C LYS A 263 -18.70 -6.19 -11.19
N SER A 264 -17.74 -5.26 -11.23
CA SER A 264 -16.32 -5.60 -11.29
C SER A 264 -15.79 -5.91 -9.89
N GLU A 265 -14.74 -6.73 -9.83
CA GLU A 265 -14.12 -7.15 -8.59
C GLU A 265 -12.67 -6.65 -8.53
N VAL A 266 -12.25 -6.17 -7.36
CA VAL A 266 -10.90 -5.68 -7.13
C VAL A 266 -10.28 -6.45 -5.97
N TYR A 267 -9.08 -6.97 -6.21
CA TYR A 267 -8.27 -7.68 -5.22
C TYR A 267 -7.06 -6.82 -4.90
N LEU A 268 -6.74 -6.62 -3.62
CA LEU A 268 -5.60 -5.81 -3.22
C LEU A 268 -4.44 -6.71 -2.84
N ALA A 269 -3.27 -6.46 -3.40
CA ALA A 269 -2.06 -7.21 -3.05
C ALA A 269 -0.81 -6.34 -3.17
N ASN A 270 0.34 -6.88 -2.78
CA ASN A 270 1.63 -6.22 -2.96
C ASN A 270 2.09 -6.26 -4.45
N PRO A 271 3.14 -5.50 -4.82
CA PRO A 271 3.67 -5.49 -6.19
C PRO A 271 4.12 -6.85 -6.71
N ALA A 272 4.67 -7.72 -5.84
CA ALA A 272 5.17 -9.02 -6.23
C ALA A 272 4.03 -9.95 -6.67
N ILE A 273 2.96 -10.03 -5.89
CA ILE A 273 1.76 -10.81 -6.23
C ILE A 273 1.10 -10.25 -7.49
N CYS A 274 0.98 -8.93 -7.63
CA CYS A 274 0.39 -8.33 -8.83
C CYS A 274 1.20 -8.62 -10.10
N ALA A 275 2.53 -8.56 -10.03
CA ALA A 275 3.43 -8.88 -11.14
C ALA A 275 3.35 -10.37 -11.53
N ALA A 276 3.40 -11.27 -10.55
CA ALA A 276 3.28 -12.71 -10.81
C ALA A 276 1.91 -13.07 -11.40
N SER A 277 0.86 -12.45 -10.86
CA SER A 277 -0.51 -12.66 -11.32
C SER A 277 -0.72 -12.17 -12.76
N ALA A 278 -0.06 -11.07 -13.15
CA ALA A 278 -0.10 -10.56 -14.52
C ALA A 278 0.44 -11.58 -15.53
N VAL A 279 1.52 -12.27 -15.18
CA VAL A 279 2.14 -13.30 -16.04
C VAL A 279 1.30 -14.58 -16.08
N LEU A 280 0.72 -14.99 -14.95
CA LEU A 280 -0.01 -16.25 -14.82
C LEU A 280 -1.49 -16.17 -15.20
N GLY A 281 -2.05 -14.97 -15.36
CA GLY A 281 -3.46 -14.77 -15.70
C GLY A 281 -4.46 -15.02 -14.57
N ARG A 282 -3.95 -15.18 -13.34
CA ARG A 282 -4.72 -15.45 -12.13
C ARG A 282 -3.95 -14.96 -10.91
N ILE A 283 -4.64 -14.79 -9.78
CA ILE A 283 -3.99 -14.50 -8.50
C ILE A 283 -3.01 -15.64 -8.18
N ALA A 284 -1.73 -15.28 -8.05
CA ALA A 284 -0.64 -16.25 -7.91
C ALA A 284 0.60 -15.66 -7.22
N SER A 285 1.40 -16.53 -6.65
CA SER A 285 2.68 -16.19 -6.02
C SER A 285 3.82 -16.18 -7.04
N PRO A 286 4.84 -15.30 -6.88
CA PRO A 286 6.07 -15.38 -7.66
C PRO A 286 6.79 -16.74 -7.56
N ALA A 287 6.55 -17.51 -6.50
CA ALA A 287 7.09 -18.87 -6.34
C ALA A 287 6.60 -19.84 -7.44
N GLU A 288 5.48 -19.54 -8.11
CA GLU A 288 4.92 -20.36 -9.19
C GLU A 288 5.55 -20.06 -10.57
N LEU A 289 6.42 -19.05 -10.66
CA LEU A 289 7.12 -18.65 -11.89
C LEU A 289 8.58 -19.15 -11.98
N ALA A 290 9.00 -19.94 -10.98
CA ALA A 290 10.34 -20.51 -10.85
C ALA A 290 10.50 -21.80 -11.67
#